data_AF-A0A838A987-F1
#
_entry.id   AF-A0A838A987-F1
#
_cell.length_a   1.000
_cell.length_b   1.000
_cell.length_c   1.000
_cell.angle_alpha   90.00
_cell.angle_beta   90.00
_cell.angle_gamma   90.00
#
_symmetry.space_group_name_H-M   'P 1'
#
loop_
_entity.id
_entity.type
_entity.pdbx_description
1 polymer ?
#
loop_
_entity_poly.entity_id
_entity_poly.type
_entity_poly.pdbx_seq_one_letter_code
_entity_poly.pdbx_strand_id
1 'polypeptide(L)'
;MGRVFESVGVVGLGTMGAGIAEVIARSGIAVVGVEIDDEGVSRARSHIEHSTSRALAKGKLDGADRDALLERIRYTTALADLADVDLVIEAVPESPELKAGILAELDTITRPDVILASNTSSLSVTELGVHTTRPDKVIGMHFFNPAPVLKLMEVVRTVVTDPQVVPDVEAFAERIGKTPVVTGDRAGFIANALLFGYLNHAVRMYEQRYATREDLDAAMRYGCGYPMGPLALLDLIGLDTAYEILESMYRQSRDRLHAPAPLLKQMISAGLLGRKSAGGFYTYEEPDSPTVVPDARSAGDAVQAGSARPVRSVAVVGTGTMARGIVEVFAKRGYDVLLRARSVPKAEEAIETVRKSLDKAVSKGKLAQADATDVLARITPVVEFSALAEADLVVEAVAEDIDVKREVFASLDAAVKQGAVLATTTSSLPVIECAAATSRPGDVIGMHFFNPAQVMKLVEVVSTVATEADVAATVREVCAKAGKHPVSCGDRAGFIVNALLFPYLNDAVKMLEAHYAEAADIDTAMKVGCNLPMGPFELLDVVGLDVSLAIQRTLYDEFREAGFAPAPLLEQLVTAGRLGRKTGKGFWDYG
;
A
#
# COMPACT_ATOMS: atom_id res chain seq x y z
N MET A 1 -15.25 31.70 6.32
CA MET A 1 -14.61 31.68 7.65
C MET A 1 -15.52 30.83 8.50
N GLY A 2 -15.10 29.60 8.81
CA GLY A 2 -15.98 28.61 9.44
C GLY A 2 -16.38 29.00 10.86
N ARG A 3 -17.48 28.41 11.35
CA ARG A 3 -17.92 28.47 12.74
C ARG A 3 -16.76 28.08 13.68
N VAL A 4 -16.61 28.84 14.77
CA VAL A 4 -15.65 28.51 15.82
C VAL A 4 -16.36 27.64 16.87
N PHE A 5 -15.79 26.47 17.14
CA PHE A 5 -16.23 25.61 18.26
C PHE A 5 -15.36 25.90 19.49
N GLU A 6 -15.96 26.36 20.58
CA GLU A 6 -15.26 26.64 21.84
C GLU A 6 -15.42 25.50 22.86
N SER A 7 -16.47 24.71 22.70
CA SER A 7 -16.80 23.55 23.53
C SER A 7 -17.22 22.34 22.70
N VAL A 8 -16.69 21.16 23.03
CA VAL A 8 -16.97 19.91 22.32
C VAL A 8 -17.38 18.81 23.30
N GLY A 9 -18.52 18.16 23.02
CA GLY A 9 -18.93 16.92 23.68
C GLY A 9 -18.25 15.72 23.04
N VAL A 10 -17.74 14.78 23.83
CA VAL A 10 -17.26 13.47 23.32
C VAL A 10 -18.00 12.36 24.06
N VAL A 11 -18.77 11.55 23.32
CA VAL A 11 -19.60 10.48 23.90
C VAL A 11 -18.91 9.13 23.69
N GLY A 12 -18.63 8.43 24.79
CA GLY A 12 -17.80 7.23 24.81
C GLY A 12 -16.32 7.60 24.85
N LEU A 13 -15.62 7.24 25.92
CA LEU A 13 -14.21 7.57 26.17
C LEU A 13 -13.35 6.30 26.26
N GLY A 14 -13.68 5.32 25.41
CA GLY A 14 -12.79 4.21 25.10
C GLY A 14 -11.50 4.70 24.41
N THR A 15 -10.73 3.79 23.80
CA THR A 15 -9.43 4.14 23.18
C THR A 15 -9.51 5.32 22.21
N MET A 16 -10.52 5.32 21.32
CA MET A 16 -10.69 6.41 20.34
C MET A 16 -11.22 7.68 20.99
N GLY A 17 -12.31 7.61 21.76
CA GLY A 17 -12.91 8.78 22.39
C GLY A 17 -11.96 9.51 23.36
N ALA A 18 -11.20 8.77 24.16
CA ALA A 18 -10.16 9.36 25.02
C ALA A 18 -9.08 10.08 24.21
N GLY A 19 -8.64 9.48 23.09
CA GLY A 19 -7.67 10.10 22.19
C GLY A 19 -8.22 11.34 21.46
N ILE A 20 -9.50 11.33 21.08
CA ILE A 20 -10.20 12.48 20.48
C ILE A 20 -10.30 13.61 21.50
N ALA A 21 -10.76 13.32 22.73
CA ALA A 21 -10.82 14.28 23.82
C ALA A 21 -9.44 14.90 24.12
N GLU A 22 -8.37 14.08 24.16
CA GLU A 22 -6.99 14.55 24.37
C GLU A 22 -6.56 15.54 23.28
N VAL A 23 -6.83 15.24 21.99
CA VAL A 23 -6.45 16.11 20.86
C VAL A 23 -7.16 17.45 20.93
N ILE A 24 -8.46 17.44 21.23
CA ILE A 24 -9.29 18.64 21.28
C ILE A 24 -8.85 19.52 22.46
N ALA A 25 -8.70 18.94 23.65
CA ALA A 25 -8.27 19.66 24.85
C ALA A 25 -6.84 20.23 24.71
N ARG A 26 -5.93 19.50 24.04
CA ARG A 26 -4.59 20.00 23.72
C ARG A 26 -4.60 21.24 22.84
N SER A 27 -5.64 21.40 22.03
CA SER A 27 -5.79 22.53 21.11
C SER A 27 -6.47 23.74 21.78
N GLY A 28 -6.63 23.71 23.11
CA GLY A 28 -7.19 24.81 23.89
C GLY A 28 -8.71 24.86 23.93
N ILE A 29 -9.40 23.81 23.47
CA ILE A 29 -10.86 23.74 23.39
C ILE A 29 -11.40 23.01 24.61
N ALA A 30 -12.52 23.48 25.19
CA ALA A 30 -13.15 22.83 26.33
C ALA A 30 -13.81 21.51 25.90
N VAL A 31 -13.66 20.45 26.69
CA VAL A 31 -14.22 19.12 26.38
C VAL A 31 -15.15 18.66 27.50
N VAL A 32 -16.34 18.19 27.13
CA VAL A 32 -17.23 17.45 28.03
C VAL A 32 -17.25 15.99 27.58
N GLY A 33 -16.55 15.14 28.32
CA GLY A 33 -16.46 13.71 28.05
C GLY A 33 -17.54 12.93 28.80
N VAL A 34 -18.36 12.17 28.07
CA VAL A 34 -19.46 11.37 28.63
C VAL A 34 -19.11 9.88 28.57
N GLU A 35 -19.27 9.20 29.71
CA GLU A 35 -19.16 7.75 29.83
C GLU A 35 -20.41 7.14 30.46
N ILE A 36 -20.58 5.83 30.34
CA ILE A 36 -21.78 5.13 30.83
C ILE A 36 -21.87 5.13 32.36
N ASP A 37 -20.73 5.09 33.04
CA ASP A 37 -20.62 5.01 34.49
C ASP A 37 -19.31 5.65 35.02
N ASP A 38 -19.24 5.82 36.34
CA ASP A 38 -18.07 6.40 37.01
C ASP A 38 -16.79 5.55 36.83
N GLU A 39 -16.96 4.24 36.59
CA GLU A 39 -15.84 3.35 36.29
C GLU A 39 -15.24 3.65 34.91
N GLY A 40 -16.10 3.85 33.90
CA GLY A 40 -15.75 4.31 32.56
C GLY A 40 -15.04 5.66 32.60
N VAL A 41 -15.57 6.62 33.36
CA VAL A 41 -14.91 7.92 33.60
C VAL A 41 -13.51 7.73 34.18
N SER A 42 -13.37 6.85 35.18
CA SER A 42 -12.08 6.59 35.84
C SER A 42 -11.06 5.96 34.87
N ARG A 43 -11.50 5.01 34.04
CA ARG A 43 -10.67 4.41 32.99
C ARG A 43 -10.25 5.44 31.92
N ALA A 44 -11.18 6.26 31.46
CA ALA A 44 -10.92 7.32 30.49
C ALA A 44 -9.88 8.32 30.98
N ARG A 45 -10.03 8.80 32.23
CA ARG A 45 -9.05 9.67 32.87
C ARG A 45 -7.67 9.03 32.93
N SER A 46 -7.60 7.76 33.36
CA SER A 46 -6.35 7.02 33.44
C SER A 46 -5.66 6.88 32.07
N HIS A 47 -6.42 6.64 31.00
CA HIS A 47 -5.89 6.57 29.64
C HIS A 47 -5.27 7.90 29.18
N ILE A 48 -5.97 9.02 29.38
CA ILE A 48 -5.50 10.35 28.98
C ILE A 48 -4.28 10.76 29.82
N GLU A 49 -4.30 10.49 31.13
CA GLU A 49 -3.16 10.74 32.03
C GLU A 49 -1.94 9.92 31.63
N HIS A 50 -2.12 8.64 31.29
CA HIS A 50 -1.03 7.79 30.82
C HIS A 50 -0.46 8.28 29.49
N SER A 51 -1.33 8.61 28.53
CA SER A 51 -0.93 9.14 27.21
C SER A 51 -0.14 10.45 27.34
N THR A 52 -0.67 11.42 28.10
CA THR A 52 -0.02 12.71 28.34
C THR A 52 1.27 12.59 29.15
N SER A 53 1.36 11.65 30.11
CA SER A 53 2.60 11.36 30.83
C SER A 53 3.69 10.82 29.90
N ARG A 54 3.34 9.95 28.95
CA ARG A 54 4.29 9.48 27.92
C ARG A 54 4.71 10.61 26.99
N ALA A 55 3.80 11.52 26.62
CA ALA A 55 4.14 12.68 25.80
C ALA A 55 5.12 13.62 26.53
N LEU A 56 4.88 13.87 27.82
CA LEU A 56 5.76 14.63 28.70
C LEU A 56 7.16 13.99 28.82
N ALA A 57 7.21 12.69 29.09
CA ALA A 57 8.47 11.94 29.19
C ALA A 57 9.28 11.95 27.88
N LYS A 58 8.61 12.06 26.73
CA LYS A 58 9.23 12.18 25.41
C LYS A 58 9.52 13.62 24.98
N GLY A 59 9.28 14.60 25.86
CA GLY A 59 9.49 16.03 25.58
C GLY A 59 8.56 16.61 24.50
N LYS A 60 7.41 15.96 24.25
CA LYS A 60 6.40 16.40 23.26
C LYS A 60 5.31 17.29 23.85
N LEU A 61 5.30 17.44 25.16
CA LEU A 61 4.35 18.23 25.94
C LEU A 61 5.09 18.72 27.19
N ASP A 62 4.87 19.95 27.64
CA ASP A 62 5.43 20.41 28.91
C ASP A 62 4.45 20.18 30.08
N GLY A 63 4.91 20.40 31.31
CA GLY A 63 4.11 20.15 32.51
C GLY A 63 2.89 21.07 32.62
N ALA A 64 3.06 22.36 32.31
CA ALA A 64 1.98 23.34 32.41
C ALA A 64 0.91 23.11 31.34
N ASP A 65 1.33 22.79 30.11
CA ASP A 65 0.45 22.43 29.00
C ASP A 65 -0.30 21.13 29.29
N ARG A 66 0.34 20.16 29.96
CA ARG A 66 -0.33 18.94 30.41
C ARG A 66 -1.43 19.24 31.42
N ASP A 67 -1.13 20.01 32.46
CA ASP A 67 -2.10 20.33 33.51
C ASP A 67 -3.28 21.12 32.92
N ALA A 68 -3.00 22.12 32.09
CA ALA A 68 -4.02 22.88 31.38
C ALA A 68 -4.87 22.02 30.43
N LEU A 69 -4.29 21.00 29.79
CA LEU A 69 -5.04 20.04 28.97
C LEU A 69 -6.02 19.24 29.84
N LEU A 70 -5.55 18.69 30.96
CA LEU A 70 -6.39 17.87 31.84
C LEU A 70 -7.52 18.68 32.48
N GLU A 71 -7.25 19.93 32.86
CA GLU A 71 -8.26 20.85 33.42
C GLU A 71 -9.36 21.22 32.42
N ARG A 72 -9.08 21.19 31.10
CA ARG A 72 -10.07 21.47 30.06
C ARG A 72 -11.07 20.34 29.84
N ILE A 73 -10.85 19.15 30.42
CA ILE A 73 -11.72 17.99 30.25
C ILE A 73 -12.61 17.83 31.48
N ARG A 74 -13.89 18.18 31.33
CA ARG A 74 -14.93 17.83 32.30
C ARG A 74 -15.46 16.44 31.97
N TYR A 75 -15.49 15.55 32.96
CA TYR A 75 -16.05 14.21 32.83
C TYR A 75 -17.43 14.15 33.47
N THR A 76 -18.35 13.39 32.86
CA THR A 76 -19.71 13.17 33.36
C THR A 76 -20.27 11.83 32.90
N THR A 77 -21.35 11.41 33.52
CA THR A 77 -22.16 10.24 33.13
C THR A 77 -23.52 10.63 32.54
N ALA A 78 -23.81 11.93 32.43
CA ALA A 78 -25.08 12.44 31.94
C ALA A 78 -24.93 13.07 30.54
N LEU A 79 -25.66 12.54 29.55
CA LEU A 79 -25.73 13.16 28.22
C LEU A 79 -26.30 14.59 28.26
N ALA A 80 -27.18 14.88 29.23
CA ALA A 80 -27.78 16.21 29.42
C ALA A 80 -26.75 17.33 29.66
N ASP A 81 -25.55 17.00 30.17
CA ASP A 81 -24.46 17.97 30.33
C ASP A 81 -23.88 18.47 28.99
N LEU A 82 -24.30 17.88 27.86
CA LEU A 82 -23.93 18.31 26.52
C LEU A 82 -24.88 19.37 25.93
N ALA A 83 -25.93 19.80 26.65
CA ALA A 83 -26.92 20.74 26.12
C ALA A 83 -26.30 22.04 25.57
N ASP A 84 -25.20 22.49 26.19
CA ASP A 84 -24.57 23.77 25.89
C ASP A 84 -23.32 23.68 25.00
N VAL A 85 -22.90 22.51 24.54
CA VAL A 85 -21.69 22.39 23.70
C VAL A 85 -21.94 22.83 22.25
N ASP A 86 -20.88 23.16 21.50
CA ASP A 86 -20.99 23.64 20.10
C ASP A 86 -20.95 22.52 19.05
N LEU A 87 -20.34 21.39 19.41
CA LEU A 87 -20.14 20.20 18.58
C LEU A 87 -20.19 18.97 19.49
N VAL A 88 -20.80 17.88 19.03
CA VAL A 88 -20.71 16.57 19.69
C VAL A 88 -20.04 15.56 18.78
N ILE A 89 -19.10 14.76 19.30
CA ILE A 89 -18.46 13.65 18.60
C ILE A 89 -18.77 12.36 19.35
N GLU A 90 -19.52 11.48 18.70
CA GLU A 90 -19.87 10.15 19.18
C GLU A 90 -18.76 9.14 18.83
N ALA A 91 -18.24 8.43 19.83
CA ALA A 91 -17.15 7.46 19.73
C ALA A 91 -17.37 6.20 20.60
N VAL A 92 -18.62 5.74 20.70
CA VAL A 92 -19.05 4.52 21.38
C VAL A 92 -18.82 3.26 20.50
N PRO A 93 -19.06 2.03 21.00
CA PRO A 93 -18.91 0.81 20.22
C PRO A 93 -19.65 0.83 18.87
N GLU A 94 -19.10 0.12 17.88
CA GLU A 94 -19.55 0.11 16.47
C GLU A 94 -20.86 -0.70 16.28
N SER A 95 -21.94 -0.29 16.94
CA SER A 95 -23.30 -0.83 16.77
C SER A 95 -24.22 0.23 16.13
N PRO A 96 -24.88 -0.08 15.01
CA PRO A 96 -25.83 0.83 14.36
C PRO A 96 -26.92 1.32 15.30
N GLU A 97 -27.55 0.40 16.04
CA GLU A 97 -28.68 0.71 16.92
C GLU A 97 -28.26 1.59 18.10
N LEU A 98 -27.09 1.29 18.68
CA LEU A 98 -26.55 2.06 19.80
C LEU A 98 -26.23 3.50 19.37
N LYS A 99 -25.51 3.67 18.26
CA LYS A 99 -25.12 4.99 17.76
C LYS A 99 -26.32 5.81 17.31
N ALA A 100 -27.25 5.20 16.58
CA ALA A 100 -28.50 5.85 16.19
C ALA A 100 -29.31 6.31 17.41
N GLY A 101 -29.41 5.48 18.45
CA GLY A 101 -30.08 5.83 19.71
C GLY A 101 -29.43 7.03 20.41
N ILE A 102 -28.09 7.03 20.51
CA ILE A 102 -27.34 8.14 21.11
C ILE A 102 -27.53 9.43 20.31
N LEU A 103 -27.44 9.38 18.98
CA LEU A 103 -27.65 10.57 18.14
C LEU A 103 -29.08 11.10 18.24
N ALA A 104 -30.08 10.22 18.30
CA ALA A 104 -31.46 10.62 18.53
C ALA A 104 -31.68 11.27 19.91
N GLU A 105 -31.02 10.77 20.95
CA GLU A 105 -31.09 11.38 22.28
C GLU A 105 -30.39 12.76 22.30
N LEU A 106 -29.18 12.85 21.74
CA LEU A 106 -28.43 14.11 21.58
C LEU A 106 -29.19 15.15 20.76
N ASP A 107 -29.96 14.72 19.77
CA ASP A 107 -30.83 15.57 18.97
C ASP A 107 -31.84 16.32 19.84
N THR A 108 -32.39 15.67 20.88
CA THR A 108 -33.33 16.27 21.82
C THR A 108 -32.68 17.13 22.90
N ILE A 109 -31.42 16.83 23.25
CA ILE A 109 -30.69 17.48 24.35
C ILE A 109 -30.00 18.77 23.89
N THR A 110 -29.35 18.73 22.74
CA THR A 110 -28.49 19.82 22.26
C THR A 110 -29.28 20.88 21.50
N ARG A 111 -28.77 22.11 21.43
CA ARG A 111 -29.42 23.19 20.66
C ARG A 111 -29.54 22.80 19.18
N PRO A 112 -30.57 23.25 18.44
CA PRO A 112 -30.83 22.84 17.05
C PRO A 112 -29.69 23.11 16.05
N ASP A 113 -28.83 24.08 16.33
CA ASP A 113 -27.71 24.46 15.48
C ASP A 113 -26.44 23.62 15.73
N VAL A 114 -26.40 22.81 16.78
CA VAL A 114 -25.24 21.95 17.12
C VAL A 114 -25.05 20.87 16.05
N ILE A 115 -23.79 20.65 15.67
CA ILE A 115 -23.41 19.57 14.76
C ILE A 115 -23.23 18.28 15.58
N LEU A 116 -23.83 17.20 15.09
CA LEU A 116 -23.72 15.88 15.67
C LEU A 116 -22.83 15.01 14.78
N ALA A 117 -21.61 14.75 15.23
CA ALA A 117 -20.64 13.96 14.49
C ALA A 117 -20.54 12.53 15.04
N SER A 118 -20.30 11.56 14.16
CA SER A 118 -19.91 10.20 14.55
C SER A 118 -18.50 9.87 14.08
N ASN A 119 -17.70 9.24 14.94
CA ASN A 119 -16.39 8.67 14.65
C ASN A 119 -16.49 7.23 14.10
N THR A 120 -17.65 6.81 13.59
CA THR A 120 -17.78 5.49 12.95
C THR A 120 -16.73 5.30 11.86
N SER A 121 -16.22 4.07 11.71
CA SER A 121 -15.23 3.71 10.69
C SER A 121 -15.85 2.98 9.50
N SER A 122 -17.10 2.53 9.63
CA SER A 122 -17.70 1.60 8.67
C SER A 122 -19.21 1.70 8.51
N LEU A 123 -19.93 2.36 9.43
CA LEU A 123 -21.38 2.51 9.33
C LEU A 123 -21.75 3.69 8.44
N SER A 124 -22.94 3.61 7.83
CA SER A 124 -23.47 4.72 7.04
C SER A 124 -23.86 5.88 7.96
N VAL A 125 -23.23 7.03 7.74
CA VAL A 125 -23.59 8.28 8.44
C VAL A 125 -25.01 8.71 8.07
N THR A 126 -25.45 8.41 6.85
CA THR A 126 -26.83 8.64 6.40
C THR A 126 -27.82 7.82 7.22
N GLU A 127 -27.57 6.52 7.41
CA GLU A 127 -28.42 5.65 8.24
C GLU A 127 -28.45 6.08 9.71
N LEU A 128 -27.34 6.61 10.22
CA LEU A 128 -27.31 7.19 11.56
C LEU A 128 -28.12 8.50 11.65
N GLY A 129 -27.99 9.36 10.63
CA GLY A 129 -28.62 10.69 10.61
C GLY A 129 -30.14 10.68 10.52
N VAL A 130 -30.75 9.68 9.86
CA VAL A 130 -32.22 9.59 9.71
C VAL A 130 -32.98 9.40 11.03
N HIS A 131 -32.28 9.06 12.11
CA HIS A 131 -32.86 8.95 13.45
C HIS A 131 -32.92 10.30 14.20
N THR A 132 -32.48 11.38 13.58
CA THR A 132 -32.53 12.75 14.12
C THR A 132 -33.57 13.59 13.37
N THR A 133 -34.01 14.68 14.00
CA THR A 133 -34.90 15.68 13.39
C THR A 133 -34.17 16.71 12.51
N ARG A 134 -32.83 16.70 12.53
CA ARG A 134 -31.91 17.59 11.77
C ARG A 134 -30.77 16.80 11.12
N PRO A 135 -31.07 15.86 10.21
CA PRO A 135 -30.05 15.06 9.54
C PRO A 135 -29.06 15.92 8.73
N ASP A 136 -29.41 17.16 8.39
CA ASP A 136 -28.54 18.14 7.75
C ASP A 136 -27.39 18.62 8.67
N LYS A 137 -27.51 18.43 9.99
CA LYS A 137 -26.47 18.72 11.00
C LYS A 137 -25.72 17.48 11.47
N VAL A 138 -25.94 16.32 10.82
CA VAL A 138 -25.21 15.09 11.09
C VAL A 138 -24.08 14.91 10.08
N ILE A 139 -22.90 14.53 10.58
CA ILE A 139 -21.68 14.35 9.77
C ILE A 139 -20.80 13.23 10.33
N GLY A 140 -19.96 12.61 9.50
CA GLY A 140 -18.88 11.75 10.02
C GLY A 140 -17.62 12.57 10.27
N MET A 141 -16.99 12.32 11.42
CA MET A 141 -15.66 12.82 11.76
C MET A 141 -14.80 11.62 12.16
N HIS A 142 -14.25 10.94 11.16
CA HIS A 142 -13.52 9.69 11.37
C HIS A 142 -12.04 9.98 11.64
N PHE A 143 -11.65 9.77 12.90
CA PHE A 143 -10.28 9.84 13.38
C PHE A 143 -9.60 8.48 13.27
N PHE A 144 -8.28 8.48 13.05
CA PHE A 144 -7.49 7.25 12.91
C PHE A 144 -6.72 6.92 14.19
N ASN A 145 -6.67 5.63 14.55
CA ASN A 145 -6.00 5.15 15.77
C ASN A 145 -4.47 5.05 15.60
N PRO A 146 -3.63 5.62 16.49
CA PRO A 146 -3.99 6.46 17.65
C PRO A 146 -4.30 7.91 17.27
N ALA A 147 -5.45 8.41 17.75
CA ALA A 147 -5.94 9.74 17.42
C ALA A 147 -4.93 10.86 17.74
N PRO A 148 -4.17 10.88 18.85
CA PRO A 148 -3.17 11.93 19.09
C PRO A 148 -1.98 11.93 18.12
N VAL A 149 -1.73 10.83 17.42
CA VAL A 149 -0.55 10.62 16.58
C VAL A 149 -0.88 10.81 15.09
N LEU A 150 -1.94 10.14 14.62
CA LEU A 150 -2.32 10.19 13.21
C LEU A 150 -2.99 11.51 12.84
N LYS A 151 -2.60 12.07 11.70
CA LYS A 151 -3.00 13.41 11.28
C LYS A 151 -4.26 13.42 10.43
N LEU A 152 -4.54 12.35 9.71
CA LEU A 152 -5.73 12.26 8.86
C LEU A 152 -7.01 12.31 9.69
N MET A 153 -8.01 13.00 9.15
CA MET A 153 -9.41 12.90 9.58
C MET A 153 -10.29 12.88 8.34
N GLU A 154 -11.17 11.89 8.21
CA GLU A 154 -12.15 11.87 7.11
C GLU A 154 -13.42 12.60 7.55
N VAL A 155 -13.78 13.64 6.79
CA VAL A 155 -15.02 14.42 6.94
C VAL A 155 -16.06 13.83 6.00
N VAL A 156 -17.00 13.08 6.56
CA VAL A 156 -17.94 12.26 5.79
C VAL A 156 -19.27 12.98 5.66
N ARG A 157 -19.55 13.50 4.47
CA ARG A 157 -20.83 14.16 4.17
C ARG A 157 -21.86 13.14 3.69
N THR A 158 -23.10 13.31 4.15
CA THR A 158 -24.25 12.59 3.61
C THR A 158 -24.84 13.38 2.43
N VAL A 159 -25.84 12.79 1.77
CA VAL A 159 -26.60 13.48 0.71
C VAL A 159 -27.46 14.64 1.22
N VAL A 160 -27.69 14.74 2.54
CA VAL A 160 -28.51 15.80 3.17
C VAL A 160 -27.71 16.74 4.08
N THR A 161 -26.43 16.46 4.36
CA THR A 161 -25.59 17.31 5.19
C THR A 161 -25.54 18.74 4.61
N ASP A 162 -25.83 19.73 5.45
CA ASP A 162 -25.81 21.15 5.07
C ASP A 162 -24.41 21.52 4.53
N PRO A 163 -24.31 22.11 3.33
CA PRO A 163 -23.03 22.50 2.74
C PRO A 163 -22.15 23.41 3.61
N GLN A 164 -22.70 24.11 4.61
CA GLN A 164 -21.90 24.89 5.56
C GLN A 164 -21.23 24.05 6.66
N VAL A 165 -21.76 22.86 6.97
CA VAL A 165 -21.21 21.99 8.03
C VAL A 165 -19.84 21.46 7.65
N VAL A 166 -19.62 21.13 6.37
CA VAL A 166 -18.33 20.58 5.90
C VAL A 166 -17.19 21.59 6.11
N PRO A 167 -17.25 22.84 5.60
CA PRO A 167 -16.22 23.84 5.88
C PRO A 167 -16.00 24.15 7.36
N ASP A 168 -17.06 24.13 8.18
CA ASP A 168 -16.94 24.33 9.62
C ASP A 168 -16.10 23.21 10.27
N VAL A 169 -16.38 21.96 9.89
CA VAL A 169 -15.67 20.78 10.40
C VAL A 169 -14.24 20.69 9.86
N GLU A 170 -13.99 21.06 8.60
CA GLU A 170 -12.64 21.16 8.04
C GLU A 170 -11.81 22.19 8.81
N ALA A 171 -12.34 23.40 9.04
CA ALA A 171 -11.67 24.43 9.82
C ALA A 171 -11.40 23.99 11.26
N PHE A 172 -12.32 23.24 11.87
CA PHE A 172 -12.11 22.63 13.17
C PHE A 172 -10.97 21.60 13.15
N ALA A 173 -10.96 20.70 12.17
CA ALA A 173 -9.93 19.68 11.99
C ALA A 173 -8.53 20.31 11.92
N GLU A 174 -8.38 21.33 11.07
CA GLU A 174 -7.13 22.07 10.91
C GLU A 174 -6.71 22.74 12.23
N ARG A 175 -7.65 23.36 12.95
CA ARG A 175 -7.38 23.98 14.26
C ARG A 175 -6.87 22.98 15.29
N ILE A 176 -7.36 21.74 15.28
CA ILE A 176 -6.89 20.67 16.16
C ILE A 176 -5.66 19.91 15.61
N GLY A 177 -5.03 20.44 14.56
CA GLY A 177 -3.81 19.91 13.97
C GLY A 177 -4.02 18.60 13.21
N LYS A 178 -5.23 18.40 12.66
CA LYS A 178 -5.56 17.34 11.70
C LYS A 178 -5.50 17.85 10.27
N THR A 179 -5.43 16.90 9.35
CA THR A 179 -5.53 17.10 7.91
C THR A 179 -6.88 16.51 7.49
N PRO A 180 -7.92 17.34 7.30
CA PRO A 180 -9.21 16.86 6.85
C PRO A 180 -9.11 16.41 5.38
N VAL A 181 -9.89 15.39 5.04
CA VAL A 181 -10.22 15.03 3.65
C VAL A 181 -11.72 14.82 3.56
N VAL A 182 -12.36 15.29 2.50
CA VAL A 182 -13.82 15.20 2.36
C VAL A 182 -14.20 13.98 1.54
N THR A 183 -15.20 13.24 2.02
CA THR A 183 -15.74 12.08 1.30
C THR A 183 -17.24 11.97 1.47
N GLY A 184 -17.92 11.40 0.47
CA GLY A 184 -19.29 10.95 0.58
C GLY A 184 -19.41 9.72 1.48
N ASP A 185 -20.61 9.53 2.01
CA ASP A 185 -20.96 8.40 2.88
C ASP A 185 -20.93 7.06 2.12
N ARG A 186 -19.99 6.20 2.53
CA ARG A 186 -19.82 4.81 2.08
C ARG A 186 -19.03 4.01 3.11
N ALA A 187 -19.21 2.70 3.15
CA ALA A 187 -18.46 1.82 4.03
C ALA A 187 -16.96 1.93 3.73
N GLY A 188 -16.20 2.21 4.80
CA GLY A 188 -14.76 2.39 4.75
C GLY A 188 -14.27 3.71 4.14
N PHE A 189 -15.16 4.62 3.77
CA PHE A 189 -14.85 5.97 3.28
C PHE A 189 -13.78 5.97 2.17
N ILE A 190 -12.63 6.61 2.38
CA ILE A 190 -11.49 6.58 1.45
C ILE A 190 -10.48 5.53 1.91
N ALA A 191 -9.90 5.74 3.09
CA ALA A 191 -8.71 5.02 3.52
C ALA A 191 -8.98 3.53 3.74
N ASN A 192 -10.03 3.19 4.48
CA ASN A 192 -10.36 1.79 4.76
C ASN A 192 -10.85 1.08 3.50
N ALA A 193 -11.64 1.77 2.67
CA ALA A 193 -12.16 1.22 1.42
C ALA A 193 -11.04 0.78 0.47
N LEU A 194 -9.97 1.59 0.35
CA LEU A 194 -8.82 1.25 -0.49
C LEU A 194 -7.84 0.29 0.20
N LEU A 195 -7.57 0.48 1.49
CA LEU A 195 -6.58 -0.29 2.23
C LEU A 195 -7.02 -1.75 2.42
N PHE A 196 -8.25 -1.98 2.90
CA PHE A 196 -8.65 -3.33 3.30
C PHE A 196 -8.92 -4.25 2.10
N GLY A 197 -9.36 -3.72 0.95
CA GLY A 197 -9.43 -4.51 -0.29
C GLY A 197 -8.05 -5.04 -0.70
N TYR A 198 -7.03 -4.18 -0.67
CA TYR A 198 -5.63 -4.54 -0.90
C TYR A 198 -5.11 -5.58 0.11
N LEU A 199 -5.33 -5.35 1.41
CA LEU A 199 -4.89 -6.26 2.47
C LEU A 199 -5.55 -7.63 2.34
N ASN A 200 -6.86 -7.67 2.08
CA ASN A 200 -7.60 -8.91 1.90
C ASN A 200 -7.10 -9.71 0.68
N HIS A 201 -6.70 -9.02 -0.40
CA HIS A 201 -6.11 -9.68 -1.55
C HIS A 201 -4.75 -10.34 -1.20
N ALA A 202 -3.91 -9.66 -0.41
CA ALA A 202 -2.66 -10.25 0.07
C ALA A 202 -2.91 -11.50 0.95
N VAL A 203 -3.93 -11.48 1.81
CA VAL A 203 -4.32 -12.67 2.60
C VAL A 203 -4.72 -13.83 1.70
N ARG A 204 -5.49 -13.58 0.63
CA ARG A 204 -5.87 -14.62 -0.33
C ARG A 204 -4.67 -15.22 -1.06
N MET A 205 -3.70 -14.39 -1.45
CA MET A 205 -2.45 -14.89 -2.05
C MET A 205 -1.69 -15.80 -1.07
N TYR A 206 -1.64 -15.42 0.21
CA TYR A 206 -1.02 -16.24 1.25
C TYR A 206 -1.79 -17.54 1.52
N GLU A 207 -3.13 -17.47 1.65
CA GLU A 207 -4.02 -18.61 1.86
C GLU A 207 -3.89 -19.66 0.73
N GLN A 208 -3.74 -19.19 -0.51
CA GLN A 208 -3.54 -20.03 -1.69
C GLN A 208 -2.10 -20.56 -1.82
N ARG A 209 -1.19 -20.21 -0.90
CA ARG A 209 0.24 -20.55 -0.94
C ARG A 209 0.93 -20.07 -2.21
N TYR A 210 0.47 -18.95 -2.77
CA TYR A 210 1.03 -18.37 -3.99
C TYR A 210 2.43 -17.78 -3.74
N ALA A 211 2.60 -17.12 -2.61
CA ALA A 211 3.86 -16.58 -2.12
C ALA A 211 3.87 -16.65 -0.59
N THR A 212 5.06 -16.57 -0.01
CA THR A 212 5.23 -16.69 1.44
C THR A 212 4.94 -15.37 2.12
N ARG A 213 4.75 -15.37 3.45
CA ARG A 213 4.41 -14.14 4.16
C ARG A 213 5.54 -13.11 4.05
N GLU A 214 6.79 -13.57 4.14
CA GLU A 214 8.00 -12.77 3.96
C GLU A 214 8.09 -12.19 2.56
N ASP A 215 7.86 -13.00 1.52
CA ASP A 215 7.99 -12.56 0.13
C ASP A 215 6.87 -11.57 -0.26
N LEU A 216 5.63 -11.78 0.20
CA LEU A 216 4.52 -10.83 0.04
C LEU A 216 4.83 -9.48 0.70
N ASP A 217 5.32 -9.52 1.95
CA ASP A 217 5.66 -8.31 2.69
C ASP A 217 6.88 -7.58 2.11
N ALA A 218 7.91 -8.32 1.71
CA ALA A 218 9.09 -7.78 1.07
C ALA A 218 8.76 -7.17 -0.31
N ALA A 219 7.88 -7.79 -1.09
CA ALA A 219 7.47 -7.29 -2.40
C ALA A 219 6.87 -5.88 -2.28
N MET A 220 5.94 -5.67 -1.36
CA MET A 220 5.29 -4.35 -1.23
C MET A 220 6.21 -3.30 -0.60
N ARG A 221 7.10 -3.70 0.32
CA ARG A 221 8.08 -2.79 0.92
C ARG A 221 9.17 -2.34 -0.06
N TYR A 222 9.73 -3.26 -0.84
CA TYR A 222 10.85 -2.96 -1.74
C TYR A 222 10.43 -2.61 -3.16
N GLY A 223 9.23 -3.01 -3.58
CA GLY A 223 8.63 -2.71 -4.88
C GLY A 223 7.89 -1.37 -4.87
N CYS A 224 7.02 -1.15 -3.87
CA CYS A 224 6.23 0.08 -3.77
C CYS A 224 6.79 1.11 -2.77
N GLY A 225 7.81 0.75 -2.00
CA GLY A 225 8.37 1.63 -0.96
C GLY A 225 7.49 1.75 0.28
N TYR A 226 6.57 0.80 0.50
CA TYR A 226 5.66 0.86 1.63
C TYR A 226 6.42 0.71 2.96
N PRO A 227 5.99 1.42 4.04
CA PRO A 227 6.67 1.37 5.33
C PRO A 227 6.60 -0.03 5.96
N MET A 228 5.52 -0.77 5.69
CA MET A 228 5.24 -2.10 6.22
C MET A 228 4.60 -2.96 5.13
N GLY A 229 4.85 -4.28 5.17
CA GLY A 229 4.18 -5.22 4.27
C GLY A 229 2.73 -5.47 4.70
N PRO A 230 1.86 -5.94 3.79
CA PRO A 230 0.43 -6.10 4.06
C PRO A 230 0.11 -7.03 5.22
N LEU A 231 0.82 -8.16 5.37
CA LEU A 231 0.49 -9.14 6.42
C LEU A 231 0.98 -8.66 7.79
N ALA A 232 2.17 -8.06 7.86
CA ALA A 232 2.64 -7.41 9.08
C ALA A 232 1.76 -6.21 9.48
N LEU A 233 1.19 -5.49 8.50
CA LEU A 233 0.24 -4.40 8.75
C LEU A 233 -1.08 -4.92 9.31
N LEU A 234 -1.61 -6.03 8.78
CA LEU A 234 -2.78 -6.70 9.34
C LEU A 234 -2.57 -7.16 10.79
N ASP A 235 -1.40 -7.72 11.11
CA ASP A 235 -1.07 -8.10 12.49
C ASP A 235 -0.98 -6.87 13.42
N LEU A 236 -0.55 -5.72 12.91
CA LEU A 236 -0.51 -4.47 13.67
C LEU A 236 -1.92 -3.91 13.92
N ILE A 237 -2.80 -3.96 12.91
CA ILE A 237 -4.19 -3.51 13.00
C ILE A 237 -4.99 -4.42 13.94
N GLY A 238 -4.80 -5.73 13.81
CA GLY A 238 -5.61 -6.77 14.43
C GLY A 238 -6.48 -7.49 13.41
N LEU A 239 -6.41 -8.82 13.38
CA LEU A 239 -7.10 -9.62 12.36
C LEU A 239 -8.62 -9.59 12.51
N ASP A 240 -9.11 -9.50 13.74
CA ASP A 240 -10.51 -9.33 14.09
C ASP A 240 -11.07 -7.98 13.61
N THR A 241 -10.36 -6.88 13.89
CA THR A 241 -10.74 -5.55 13.39
C THR A 241 -10.75 -5.52 11.86
N ALA A 242 -9.75 -6.11 11.22
CA ALA A 242 -9.71 -6.22 9.76
C ALA A 242 -10.90 -7.01 9.19
N TYR A 243 -11.27 -8.11 9.84
CA TYR A 243 -12.41 -8.93 9.46
C TYR A 243 -13.73 -8.15 9.56
N GLU A 244 -13.95 -7.42 10.66
CA GLU A 244 -15.16 -6.61 10.87
C GLU A 244 -15.30 -5.51 9.80
N ILE A 245 -14.21 -4.80 9.49
CA ILE A 245 -14.20 -3.76 8.46
C ILE A 245 -14.53 -4.36 7.08
N LEU A 246 -13.88 -5.47 6.73
CA LEU A 246 -14.15 -6.18 5.47
C LEU A 246 -15.59 -6.70 5.39
N GLU A 247 -16.14 -7.21 6.49
CA GLU A 247 -17.53 -7.66 6.53
C GLU A 247 -18.51 -6.49 6.29
N SER A 248 -18.26 -5.34 6.93
CA SER A 248 -19.08 -4.13 6.72
C SER A 248 -19.01 -3.65 5.26
N MET A 249 -17.79 -3.54 4.73
CA MET A 249 -17.55 -3.19 3.32
C MET A 249 -18.27 -4.16 2.37
N TYR A 250 -18.18 -5.46 2.61
CA TYR A 250 -18.83 -6.48 1.80
C TYR A 250 -20.36 -6.44 1.89
N ARG A 251 -20.91 -6.17 3.08
CA ARG A 251 -22.36 -6.08 3.28
C ARG A 251 -22.98 -4.98 2.42
N GLN A 252 -22.28 -3.85 2.27
CA GLN A 252 -22.72 -2.74 1.43
C GLN A 252 -22.40 -2.95 -0.05
N SER A 253 -21.15 -3.27 -0.40
CA SER A 253 -20.72 -3.31 -1.80
C SER A 253 -21.14 -4.58 -2.54
N ARG A 254 -21.27 -5.70 -1.82
CA ARG A 254 -21.39 -7.07 -2.36
C ARG A 254 -20.27 -7.45 -3.34
N ASP A 255 -19.17 -6.70 -3.32
CA ASP A 255 -17.97 -6.99 -4.10
C ASP A 255 -17.22 -8.17 -3.46
N ARG A 256 -16.96 -9.21 -4.26
CA ARG A 256 -16.25 -10.40 -3.81
C ARG A 256 -14.83 -10.10 -3.31
N LEU A 257 -14.21 -9.00 -3.73
CA LEU A 257 -12.91 -8.56 -3.25
C LEU A 257 -12.98 -8.02 -1.81
N HIS A 258 -14.12 -7.50 -1.37
CA HIS A 258 -14.34 -7.06 0.01
C HIS A 258 -14.74 -8.20 0.95
N ALA A 259 -15.21 -9.33 0.43
CA ALA A 259 -15.56 -10.48 1.27
C ALA A 259 -14.32 -10.96 2.06
N PRO A 260 -14.36 -10.99 3.40
CA PRO A 260 -13.20 -11.37 4.21
C PRO A 260 -12.65 -12.74 3.81
N ALA A 261 -11.34 -12.85 3.67
CA ALA A 261 -10.69 -14.13 3.40
C ALA A 261 -11.02 -15.16 4.52
N PRO A 262 -11.40 -16.41 4.19
CA PRO A 262 -11.74 -17.42 5.19
C PRO A 262 -10.65 -17.65 6.24
N LEU A 263 -9.38 -17.60 5.82
CA LEU A 263 -8.22 -17.70 6.71
C LEU A 263 -8.27 -16.72 7.90
N LEU A 264 -8.73 -15.48 7.70
CA LEU A 264 -8.83 -14.50 8.80
C LEU A 264 -9.73 -15.05 9.92
N LYS A 265 -10.89 -15.60 9.56
CA LYS A 265 -11.84 -16.19 10.52
C LYS A 265 -11.25 -17.40 11.24
N GLN A 266 -10.49 -18.23 10.53
CA GLN A 266 -9.80 -19.38 11.12
C GLN A 266 -8.74 -18.95 12.14
N MET A 267 -7.93 -17.94 11.79
CA MET A 267 -6.89 -17.39 12.66
C MET A 267 -7.49 -16.73 13.91
N ILE A 268 -8.55 -15.93 13.74
CA ILE A 268 -9.29 -15.32 14.86
C ILE A 268 -9.84 -16.41 15.80
N SER A 269 -10.45 -17.46 15.25
CA SER A 269 -10.99 -18.58 16.05
C SER A 269 -9.90 -19.33 16.81
N ALA A 270 -8.66 -19.31 16.31
CA ALA A 270 -7.49 -19.89 16.95
C ALA A 270 -6.80 -18.95 17.96
N GLY A 271 -7.35 -17.74 18.19
CA GLY A 271 -6.75 -16.73 19.08
C GLY A 271 -5.55 -16.00 18.49
N LEU A 272 -5.32 -16.14 17.18
CA LEU A 272 -4.25 -15.46 16.46
C LEU A 272 -4.75 -14.10 15.97
N LEU A 273 -4.73 -13.09 16.82
CA LEU A 273 -5.27 -11.76 16.56
C LEU A 273 -4.23 -10.75 16.06
N GLY A 274 -2.97 -11.16 15.87
CA GLY A 274 -1.85 -10.28 15.49
C GLY A 274 -0.96 -9.92 16.68
N ARG A 275 -0.39 -8.71 16.68
CA ARG A 275 0.55 -8.23 17.70
C ARG A 275 -0.04 -8.25 19.11
N LYS A 276 -1.32 -7.85 19.25
CA LYS A 276 -2.00 -7.80 20.54
C LYS A 276 -2.15 -9.16 21.24
N SER A 277 -2.02 -10.26 20.51
CA SER A 277 -2.02 -11.62 21.05
C SER A 277 -0.68 -12.33 20.90
N ALA A 278 0.40 -11.58 20.60
CA ALA A 278 1.73 -12.09 20.26
C ALA A 278 1.78 -13.09 19.08
N GLY A 279 0.72 -13.17 18.28
CA GLY A 279 0.58 -14.20 17.26
C GLY A 279 -0.50 -13.89 16.24
N GLY A 280 -0.14 -13.97 14.97
CA GLY A 280 -0.99 -13.74 13.79
C GLY A 280 -0.37 -14.42 12.56
N PHE A 281 -0.15 -13.64 11.50
CA PHE A 281 0.69 -14.09 10.38
C PHE A 281 2.12 -14.33 10.84
N TYR A 282 2.61 -13.47 11.72
CA TYR A 282 3.90 -13.58 12.39
C TYR A 282 3.73 -13.98 13.87
N THR A 283 4.82 -14.45 14.48
CA THR A 283 4.91 -14.63 15.93
C THR A 283 5.74 -13.50 16.51
N TYR A 284 5.31 -12.95 17.64
CA TYR A 284 5.96 -11.83 18.31
C TYR A 284 6.48 -12.24 19.68
N GLU A 285 7.52 -11.54 20.16
CA GLU A 285 8.18 -11.85 21.44
C GLU A 285 7.20 -11.84 22.63
N GLU A 286 6.29 -10.88 22.66
CA GLU A 286 5.24 -10.72 23.67
C GLU A 286 4.07 -9.90 23.08
N PRO A 287 2.90 -9.85 23.73
CA PRO A 287 1.79 -9.01 23.28
C PRO A 287 2.21 -7.56 23.08
N ASP A 288 1.74 -6.97 21.97
CA ASP A 288 2.06 -5.60 21.52
C ASP A 288 3.54 -5.35 21.15
N SER A 289 4.40 -6.36 21.20
CA SER A 289 5.80 -6.23 20.77
C SER A 289 5.90 -5.99 19.26
N PRO A 290 6.76 -5.05 18.81
CA PRO A 290 7.08 -4.91 17.39
C PRO A 290 8.09 -5.97 16.90
N THR A 291 8.65 -6.78 17.81
CA THR A 291 9.72 -7.74 17.51
C THR A 291 9.13 -9.07 17.06
N VAL A 292 9.35 -9.40 15.78
CA VAL A 292 9.02 -10.72 15.22
C VAL A 292 10.08 -11.74 15.65
N VAL A 293 9.63 -12.91 16.10
CA VAL A 293 10.50 -14.04 16.46
C VAL A 293 10.32 -15.21 15.49
N PRO A 294 11.35 -16.03 15.23
CA PRO A 294 11.24 -17.20 14.38
C PRO A 294 10.17 -18.19 14.87
N ASP A 295 9.40 -18.73 13.93
CA ASP A 295 8.35 -19.73 14.16
C ASP A 295 8.48 -20.93 13.21
N ALA A 296 7.63 -21.94 13.37
CA ALA A 296 7.65 -23.15 12.52
C ALA A 296 7.46 -22.84 11.02
N ARG A 297 6.82 -21.71 10.68
CA ARG A 297 6.61 -21.24 9.30
C ARG A 297 7.86 -20.56 8.74
N SER A 298 8.65 -19.92 9.60
CA SER A 298 9.90 -19.23 9.25
C SER A 298 10.98 -20.18 8.72
N ALA A 299 10.93 -21.46 9.10
CA ALA A 299 11.91 -22.47 8.68
C ALA A 299 11.65 -23.04 7.27
N GLY A 300 10.48 -22.79 6.67
CA GLY A 300 10.04 -23.40 5.41
C GLY A 300 10.65 -22.81 4.14
N ASP A 301 11.28 -21.65 4.22
CA ASP A 301 11.67 -20.82 3.07
C ASP A 301 13.18 -20.72 2.81
N ALA A 302 13.99 -21.47 3.56
CA ALA A 302 15.37 -21.66 3.19
C ALA A 302 15.38 -22.44 1.86
N VAL A 303 15.56 -21.72 0.74
CA VAL A 303 16.08 -22.29 -0.52
C VAL A 303 17.12 -23.31 -0.10
N GLN A 304 16.95 -24.58 -0.49
CA GLN A 304 17.93 -25.62 -0.13
C GLN A 304 19.31 -25.14 -0.55
N ALA A 305 20.09 -24.68 0.43
CA ALA A 305 21.39 -24.11 0.21
C ALA A 305 22.27 -25.21 -0.42
N GLY A 306 22.80 -24.94 -1.61
CA GLY A 306 23.67 -25.88 -2.34
C GLY A 306 23.14 -26.41 -3.67
N SER A 307 21.95 -26.00 -4.13
CA SER A 307 21.44 -26.37 -5.46
C SER A 307 21.76 -25.37 -6.58
N ALA A 308 22.23 -24.16 -6.28
CA ALA A 308 22.44 -23.12 -7.29
C ALA A 308 23.59 -23.42 -8.27
N ARG A 309 23.38 -23.11 -9.54
CA ARG A 309 24.37 -23.20 -10.62
C ARG A 309 25.36 -22.04 -10.51
N PRO A 310 26.66 -22.26 -10.77
CA PRO A 310 27.64 -21.17 -10.77
C PRO A 310 27.38 -20.21 -11.95
N VAL A 311 27.24 -18.91 -11.67
CA VAL A 311 27.08 -17.86 -12.67
C VAL A 311 28.27 -16.92 -12.62
N ARG A 312 29.04 -16.85 -13.71
CA ARG A 312 30.19 -15.94 -13.87
C ARG A 312 29.95 -14.90 -14.95
N SER A 313 29.27 -15.29 -16.02
CA SER A 313 28.95 -14.45 -17.17
C SER A 313 27.45 -14.23 -17.28
N VAL A 314 27.04 -12.98 -17.52
CA VAL A 314 25.64 -12.59 -17.69
C VAL A 314 25.47 -11.95 -19.06
N ALA A 315 24.51 -12.43 -19.84
CA ALA A 315 24.07 -11.75 -21.05
C ALA A 315 22.79 -10.97 -20.80
N VAL A 316 22.66 -9.78 -21.38
CA VAL A 316 21.42 -8.99 -21.37
C VAL A 316 21.00 -8.75 -22.82
N VAL A 317 19.78 -9.18 -23.16
CA VAL A 317 19.25 -9.06 -24.52
C VAL A 317 18.26 -7.91 -24.57
N GLY A 318 18.63 -6.83 -25.26
CA GLY A 318 17.80 -5.63 -25.35
C GLY A 318 18.61 -4.36 -25.12
N THR A 319 18.05 -3.22 -25.50
CA THR A 319 18.71 -1.90 -25.36
C THR A 319 17.77 -0.84 -24.81
N GLY A 320 16.59 -1.22 -24.31
CA GLY A 320 15.64 -0.31 -23.65
C GLY A 320 16.10 0.11 -22.26
N THR A 321 15.29 0.93 -21.59
CA THR A 321 15.58 1.45 -20.24
C THR A 321 15.87 0.33 -19.23
N MET A 322 15.08 -0.74 -19.26
CA MET A 322 15.28 -1.89 -18.37
C MET A 322 16.60 -2.61 -18.64
N ALA A 323 16.87 -2.96 -19.92
CA ALA A 323 18.11 -3.62 -20.30
C ALA A 323 19.35 -2.83 -19.85
N ARG A 324 19.37 -1.51 -20.07
CA ARG A 324 20.46 -0.62 -19.65
C ARG A 324 20.67 -0.63 -18.14
N GLY A 325 19.58 -0.55 -17.37
CA GLY A 325 19.63 -0.61 -15.90
C GLY A 325 20.11 -1.97 -15.38
N ILE A 326 19.68 -3.08 -16.00
CA ILE A 326 20.09 -4.44 -15.63
C ILE A 326 21.58 -4.65 -15.93
N VAL A 327 22.06 -4.20 -17.09
CA VAL A 327 23.50 -4.19 -17.42
C VAL A 327 24.30 -3.46 -16.34
N GLU A 328 23.87 -2.25 -15.97
CA GLU A 328 24.54 -1.45 -14.94
C GLU A 328 24.56 -2.18 -13.58
N VAL A 329 23.47 -2.84 -13.19
CA VAL A 329 23.37 -3.60 -11.93
C VAL A 329 24.40 -4.73 -11.88
N PHE A 330 24.47 -5.56 -12.93
CA PHE A 330 25.39 -6.70 -12.94
C PHE A 330 26.84 -6.26 -13.06
N ALA A 331 27.15 -5.31 -13.94
CA ALA A 331 28.52 -4.82 -14.12
C ALA A 331 29.07 -4.17 -12.83
N LYS A 332 28.26 -3.40 -12.09
CA LYS A 332 28.61 -2.85 -10.75
C LYS A 332 28.94 -3.91 -9.71
N ARG A 333 28.50 -5.15 -9.93
CA ARG A 333 28.67 -6.26 -8.99
C ARG A 333 29.73 -7.25 -9.43
N GLY A 334 30.52 -6.87 -10.43
CA GLY A 334 31.70 -7.61 -10.88
C GLY A 334 31.41 -8.73 -11.87
N TYR A 335 30.20 -8.80 -12.42
CA TYR A 335 29.89 -9.74 -13.50
C TYR A 335 30.41 -9.20 -14.83
N ASP A 336 30.92 -10.09 -15.67
CA ASP A 336 31.20 -9.78 -17.06
C ASP A 336 29.89 -9.84 -17.85
N VAL A 337 29.52 -8.74 -18.51
CA VAL A 337 28.21 -8.55 -19.11
C VAL A 337 28.28 -8.48 -20.63
N LEU A 338 27.62 -9.41 -21.31
CA LEU A 338 27.41 -9.37 -22.75
C LEU A 338 26.11 -8.60 -23.05
N LEU A 339 26.21 -7.43 -23.67
CA LEU A 339 25.05 -6.64 -24.06
C LEU A 339 24.68 -6.93 -25.51
N ARG A 340 23.62 -7.71 -25.72
CA ARG A 340 23.13 -8.03 -27.07
C ARG A 340 22.17 -6.96 -27.56
N ALA A 341 22.53 -6.31 -28.66
CA ALA A 341 21.70 -5.35 -29.39
C ALA A 341 21.37 -5.83 -30.81
N ARG A 342 20.43 -5.15 -31.48
CA ARG A 342 20.13 -5.41 -32.90
C ARG A 342 21.22 -4.91 -33.85
N SER A 343 22.08 -4.01 -33.39
CA SER A 343 23.20 -3.48 -34.17
C SER A 343 24.26 -2.88 -33.23
N VAL A 344 25.50 -2.77 -33.71
CA VAL A 344 26.60 -2.16 -32.97
C VAL A 344 26.26 -0.74 -32.47
N PRO A 345 25.73 0.18 -33.32
CA PRO A 345 25.38 1.53 -32.86
C PRO A 345 24.37 1.54 -31.71
N LYS A 346 23.43 0.58 -31.68
CA LYS A 346 22.45 0.46 -30.60
C LYS A 346 23.05 -0.06 -29.29
N ALA A 347 24.04 -0.94 -29.37
CA ALA A 347 24.79 -1.38 -28.20
C ALA A 347 25.62 -0.21 -27.62
N GLU A 348 26.31 0.54 -28.48
CA GLU A 348 27.10 1.71 -28.09
C GLU A 348 26.23 2.81 -27.45
N GLU A 349 25.05 3.09 -28.00
CA GLU A 349 24.08 4.05 -27.43
C GLU A 349 23.61 3.62 -26.01
N ALA A 350 23.40 2.32 -25.81
CA ALA A 350 23.03 1.78 -24.50
C ALA A 350 24.19 1.91 -23.50
N ILE A 351 25.42 1.57 -23.90
CA ILE A 351 26.64 1.73 -23.07
C ILE A 351 26.88 3.21 -22.73
N GLU A 352 26.67 4.11 -23.69
CA GLU A 352 26.73 5.57 -23.48
C GLU A 352 25.76 6.03 -22.40
N THR A 353 24.54 5.49 -22.40
CA THR A 353 23.55 5.81 -21.37
C THR A 353 23.98 5.31 -19.99
N VAL A 354 24.55 4.10 -19.92
CA VAL A 354 25.10 3.55 -18.66
C VAL A 354 26.25 4.43 -18.16
N ARG A 355 27.18 4.84 -19.04
CA ARG A 355 28.27 5.75 -18.67
C ARG A 355 27.75 7.08 -18.11
N LYS A 356 26.77 7.72 -18.76
CA LYS A 356 26.15 8.95 -18.22
C LYS A 356 25.53 8.75 -16.83
N SER A 357 24.92 7.59 -16.57
CA SER A 357 24.40 7.22 -15.25
C SER A 357 25.52 7.11 -14.22
N LEU A 358 26.63 6.46 -14.57
CA LEU A 358 27.83 6.34 -13.73
C LEU A 358 28.49 7.69 -13.46
N ASP A 359 28.66 8.54 -14.49
CA ASP A 359 29.23 9.89 -14.35
C ASP A 359 28.37 10.76 -13.40
N LYS A 360 27.05 10.60 -13.45
CA LYS A 360 26.12 11.24 -12.51
C LYS A 360 26.28 10.70 -11.08
N ALA A 361 26.61 9.42 -10.90
CA ALA A 361 26.91 8.87 -9.60
C ALA A 361 28.26 9.38 -9.06
N VAL A 362 29.28 9.49 -9.92
CA VAL A 362 30.61 10.02 -9.59
C VAL A 362 30.52 11.49 -9.18
N SER A 363 29.86 12.33 -9.99
CA SER A 363 29.68 13.76 -9.67
C SER A 363 28.89 14.00 -8.38
N LYS A 364 28.06 13.05 -7.95
CA LYS A 364 27.35 13.06 -6.67
C LYS A 364 28.14 12.41 -5.51
N GLY A 365 29.39 12.01 -5.75
CA GLY A 365 30.24 11.34 -4.75
C GLY A 365 29.76 9.95 -4.32
N LYS A 366 28.87 9.31 -5.09
CA LYS A 366 28.32 7.98 -4.78
C LYS A 366 29.15 6.82 -5.34
N LEU A 367 30.13 7.12 -6.20
CA LEU A 367 31.00 6.14 -6.87
C LEU A 367 32.35 6.81 -7.18
N ALA A 368 33.46 6.07 -7.09
CA ALA A 368 34.76 6.60 -7.53
C ALA A 368 34.89 6.51 -9.06
N GLN A 369 35.71 7.39 -9.66
CA GLN A 369 35.95 7.37 -11.12
C GLN A 369 36.62 6.07 -11.58
N ALA A 370 37.50 5.51 -10.76
CA ALA A 370 38.14 4.21 -11.02
C ALA A 370 37.08 3.10 -11.11
N ASP A 371 36.21 3.00 -10.10
CA ASP A 371 35.11 2.02 -10.10
C ASP A 371 34.18 2.18 -11.30
N ALA A 372 33.84 3.42 -11.70
CA ALA A 372 33.03 3.66 -12.89
C ALA A 372 33.69 3.15 -14.18
N THR A 373 35.01 3.28 -14.27
CA THR A 373 35.81 2.80 -15.40
C THR A 373 35.82 1.26 -15.43
N ASP A 374 36.02 0.64 -14.28
CA ASP A 374 36.01 -0.83 -14.15
C ASP A 374 34.64 -1.43 -14.49
N VAL A 375 33.55 -0.75 -14.12
CA VAL A 375 32.19 -1.15 -14.48
C VAL A 375 31.99 -1.13 -15.99
N LEU A 376 32.43 -0.07 -16.68
CA LEU A 376 32.29 0.02 -18.13
C LEU A 376 33.15 -1.02 -18.86
N ALA A 377 34.35 -1.32 -18.35
CA ALA A 377 35.24 -2.31 -18.93
C ALA A 377 34.66 -3.74 -18.90
N ARG A 378 33.66 -4.01 -18.05
CA ARG A 378 32.96 -5.31 -17.97
C ARG A 378 31.85 -5.48 -19.00
N ILE A 379 31.48 -4.44 -19.75
CA ILE A 379 30.35 -4.48 -20.68
C ILE A 379 30.89 -4.68 -22.09
N THR A 380 30.58 -5.84 -22.68
CA THR A 380 30.96 -6.18 -24.05
C THR A 380 29.74 -6.09 -24.97
N PRO A 381 29.71 -5.20 -25.98
CA PRO A 381 28.63 -5.13 -26.95
C PRO A 381 28.70 -6.31 -27.92
N VAL A 382 27.56 -6.97 -28.17
CA VAL A 382 27.44 -8.06 -29.14
C VAL A 382 26.16 -7.89 -29.97
N VAL A 383 26.13 -8.48 -31.17
CA VAL A 383 24.99 -8.42 -32.10
C VAL A 383 24.38 -9.80 -32.33
N GLU A 384 25.23 -10.77 -32.64
CA GLU A 384 24.84 -12.14 -32.93
C GLU A 384 24.50 -12.91 -31.65
N PHE A 385 23.46 -13.75 -31.72
CA PHE A 385 23.10 -14.65 -30.61
C PHE A 385 24.19 -15.68 -30.31
N SER A 386 24.97 -16.11 -31.32
CA SER A 386 26.08 -17.06 -31.14
C SER A 386 27.18 -16.52 -30.22
N ALA A 387 27.31 -15.20 -30.07
CA ALA A 387 28.25 -14.60 -29.12
C ALA A 387 27.86 -14.86 -27.66
N LEU A 388 26.62 -15.31 -27.41
CA LEU A 388 26.11 -15.64 -26.08
C LEU A 388 26.32 -17.12 -25.71
N ALA A 389 27.00 -17.90 -26.55
CA ALA A 389 27.11 -19.36 -26.40
C ALA A 389 27.60 -19.81 -25.02
N GLU A 390 28.55 -19.08 -24.44
CA GLU A 390 29.16 -19.42 -23.15
C GLU A 390 28.51 -18.75 -21.94
N ALA A 391 27.46 -17.93 -22.12
CA ALA A 391 26.78 -17.24 -21.03
C ALA A 391 26.17 -18.22 -20.02
N ASP A 392 26.29 -17.93 -18.73
CA ASP A 392 25.71 -18.78 -17.67
C ASP A 392 24.26 -18.37 -17.34
N LEU A 393 23.97 -17.07 -17.43
CA LEU A 393 22.66 -16.47 -17.25
C LEU A 393 22.40 -15.50 -18.39
N VAL A 394 21.23 -15.61 -19.02
CA VAL A 394 20.74 -14.61 -19.99
C VAL A 394 19.50 -13.94 -19.43
N VAL A 395 19.44 -12.60 -19.46
CA VAL A 395 18.26 -11.82 -19.10
C VAL A 395 17.72 -11.12 -20.34
N GLU A 396 16.55 -11.55 -20.78
CA GLU A 396 15.79 -10.92 -21.86
C GLU A 396 15.06 -9.68 -21.34
N ALA A 397 15.26 -8.56 -22.05
CA ALA A 397 14.68 -7.25 -21.77
C ALA A 397 14.41 -6.49 -23.08
N VAL A 398 13.72 -7.15 -24.02
CA VAL A 398 13.25 -6.61 -25.29
C VAL A 398 11.83 -6.02 -25.17
N ALA A 399 11.13 -5.82 -26.29
CA ALA A 399 9.79 -5.27 -26.28
C ALA A 399 8.83 -6.17 -25.48
N GLU A 400 7.87 -5.54 -24.79
CA GLU A 400 6.82 -6.23 -24.04
C GLU A 400 5.73 -6.74 -25.00
N ASP A 401 6.13 -7.70 -25.83
CA ASP A 401 5.30 -8.37 -26.84
C ASP A 401 5.65 -9.87 -26.81
N ILE A 402 4.63 -10.72 -26.72
CA ILE A 402 4.86 -12.15 -26.48
C ILE A 402 5.47 -12.86 -27.69
N ASP A 403 5.09 -12.48 -28.91
CA ASP A 403 5.63 -13.08 -30.13
C ASP A 403 7.12 -12.72 -30.27
N VAL A 404 7.46 -11.46 -30.01
CA VAL A 404 8.86 -11.00 -30.01
C VAL A 404 9.69 -11.75 -28.95
N LYS A 405 9.17 -11.92 -27.73
CA LYS A 405 9.88 -12.66 -26.68
C LYS A 405 10.05 -14.14 -27.06
N ARG A 406 9.03 -14.81 -27.60
CA ARG A 406 9.13 -16.20 -28.04
C ARG A 406 10.19 -16.41 -29.13
N GLU A 407 10.28 -15.50 -30.09
CA GLU A 407 11.35 -15.52 -31.12
C GLU A 407 12.75 -15.38 -30.50
N VAL A 408 12.90 -14.48 -29.51
CA VAL A 408 14.15 -14.31 -28.77
C VAL A 408 14.50 -15.58 -28.00
N PHE A 409 13.55 -16.19 -27.28
CA PHE A 409 13.78 -17.41 -26.51
C PHE A 409 14.13 -18.60 -27.41
N ALA A 410 13.50 -18.76 -28.57
CA ALA A 410 13.89 -19.78 -29.55
C ALA A 410 15.33 -19.56 -30.06
N SER A 411 15.71 -18.31 -30.29
CA SER A 411 17.08 -17.95 -30.71
C SER A 411 18.11 -18.21 -29.60
N LEU A 412 17.75 -17.92 -28.35
CA LEU A 412 18.58 -18.22 -27.16
C LEU A 412 18.73 -19.71 -26.95
N ASP A 413 17.65 -20.48 -27.13
CA ASP A 413 17.68 -21.93 -26.98
C ASP A 413 18.68 -22.58 -27.94
N ALA A 414 18.69 -22.12 -29.20
CA ALA A 414 19.61 -22.63 -30.22
C ALA A 414 21.07 -22.17 -30.01
N ALA A 415 21.30 -21.00 -29.43
CA ALA A 415 22.62 -20.37 -29.40
C ALA A 415 23.39 -20.58 -28.08
N VAL A 416 22.70 -20.63 -26.94
CA VAL A 416 23.31 -20.63 -25.60
C VAL A 416 23.49 -22.06 -25.10
N LYS A 417 24.63 -22.37 -24.47
CA LYS A 417 24.92 -23.71 -23.93
C LYS A 417 23.81 -24.28 -23.04
N GLN A 418 23.68 -25.60 -23.03
CA GLN A 418 22.79 -26.33 -22.11
C GLN A 418 23.17 -26.08 -20.65
N GLY A 419 22.18 -26.04 -19.76
CA GLY A 419 22.37 -25.74 -18.35
C GLY A 419 22.53 -24.25 -18.01
N ALA A 420 22.62 -23.35 -19.00
CA ALA A 420 22.49 -21.92 -18.77
C ALA A 420 21.04 -21.56 -18.41
N VAL A 421 20.86 -20.57 -17.52
CA VAL A 421 19.54 -20.06 -17.13
C VAL A 421 19.09 -19.00 -18.13
N LEU A 422 17.86 -19.11 -18.65
CA LEU A 422 17.24 -18.12 -19.52
C LEU A 422 16.13 -17.39 -18.77
N ALA A 423 16.36 -16.13 -18.45
CA ALA A 423 15.44 -15.30 -17.69
C ALA A 423 14.74 -14.25 -18.56
N THR A 424 13.48 -13.94 -18.28
CA THR A 424 12.76 -12.79 -18.89
C THR A 424 12.44 -11.73 -17.84
N THR A 425 12.57 -10.45 -18.19
CA THR A 425 12.12 -9.31 -17.36
C THR A 425 10.79 -8.75 -17.88
N THR A 426 9.80 -9.63 -17.98
CA THR A 426 8.41 -9.25 -18.27
C THR A 426 7.72 -8.68 -17.04
N SER A 427 6.73 -7.81 -17.23
CA SER A 427 5.94 -7.15 -16.19
C SER A 427 4.55 -7.75 -16.01
N SER A 428 4.03 -8.41 -17.05
CA SER A 428 2.70 -9.03 -17.03
C SER A 428 2.51 -10.20 -17.98
N LEU A 429 3.41 -10.43 -18.95
CA LEU A 429 3.29 -11.56 -19.88
C LEU A 429 3.63 -12.89 -19.21
N PRO A 430 2.95 -14.00 -19.56
CA PRO A 430 3.23 -15.32 -19.01
C PRO A 430 4.65 -15.80 -19.35
N VAL A 431 5.42 -16.15 -18.32
CA VAL A 431 6.79 -16.67 -18.47
C VAL A 431 6.77 -18.04 -19.16
N ILE A 432 5.73 -18.86 -18.91
CA ILE A 432 5.57 -20.20 -19.49
C ILE A 432 5.51 -20.17 -21.01
N GLU A 433 5.00 -19.10 -21.63
CA GLU A 433 5.00 -18.97 -23.09
C GLU A 433 6.40 -18.76 -23.66
N CYS A 434 7.26 -18.04 -22.94
CA CYS A 434 8.69 -17.95 -23.27
C CYS A 434 9.39 -19.30 -23.07
N ALA A 435 9.07 -20.00 -21.98
CA ALA A 435 9.62 -21.32 -21.68
C ALA A 435 9.27 -22.36 -22.76
N ALA A 436 8.01 -22.37 -23.21
CA ALA A 436 7.50 -23.27 -24.25
C ALA A 436 8.11 -23.03 -25.64
N ALA A 437 8.75 -21.88 -25.87
CA ALA A 437 9.50 -21.60 -27.10
C ALA A 437 10.89 -22.27 -27.12
N THR A 438 11.27 -22.99 -26.06
CA THR A 438 12.57 -23.63 -25.90
C THR A 438 12.44 -25.15 -25.75
N SER A 439 13.53 -25.87 -26.04
CA SER A 439 13.68 -27.30 -25.78
C SER A 439 13.96 -27.64 -24.31
N ARG A 440 14.21 -26.63 -23.46
CA ARG A 440 14.58 -26.73 -22.03
C ARG A 440 13.74 -25.79 -21.15
N PRO A 441 12.41 -25.96 -21.13
CA PRO A 441 11.53 -25.08 -20.35
C PRO A 441 11.87 -25.06 -18.84
N GLY A 442 12.51 -26.11 -18.32
CA GLY A 442 13.00 -26.15 -16.95
C GLY A 442 14.12 -25.16 -16.61
N ASP A 443 14.86 -24.71 -17.62
CA ASP A 443 15.93 -23.71 -17.50
C ASP A 443 15.42 -22.26 -17.66
N VAL A 444 14.11 -22.07 -17.83
CA VAL A 444 13.48 -20.77 -18.08
C VAL A 444 12.77 -20.25 -16.83
N ILE A 445 12.92 -18.96 -16.55
CA ILE A 445 12.38 -18.32 -15.35
C ILE A 445 12.07 -16.83 -15.57
N GLY A 446 11.15 -16.27 -14.79
CA GLY A 446 10.97 -14.81 -14.75
C GLY A 446 11.93 -14.18 -13.74
N MET A 447 12.54 -13.07 -14.14
CA MET A 447 13.41 -12.23 -13.32
C MET A 447 12.95 -10.78 -13.49
N HIS A 448 11.82 -10.45 -12.88
CA HIS A 448 11.15 -9.17 -13.07
C HIS A 448 11.83 -8.09 -12.23
N PHE A 449 12.53 -7.17 -12.91
CA PHE A 449 13.14 -6.00 -12.32
C PHE A 449 12.18 -4.81 -12.35
N PHE A 450 12.22 -3.97 -11.32
CA PHE A 450 11.41 -2.75 -11.25
C PHE A 450 12.18 -1.54 -11.77
N ASN A 451 11.53 -0.69 -12.57
CA ASN A 451 12.14 0.51 -13.14
C ASN A 451 12.22 1.65 -12.10
N PRO A 452 13.36 2.34 -11.93
CA PRO A 452 14.68 2.07 -12.53
C PRO A 452 15.43 0.92 -11.85
N ALA A 453 15.91 -0.04 -12.66
CA ALA A 453 16.51 -1.29 -12.17
C ALA A 453 17.70 -1.06 -11.24
N GLN A 454 18.50 -0.01 -11.43
CA GLN A 454 19.66 0.33 -10.60
C GLN A 454 19.30 0.95 -9.25
N VAL A 455 18.07 1.46 -9.09
CA VAL A 455 17.57 2.09 -7.86
C VAL A 455 16.72 1.12 -7.05
N MET A 456 15.80 0.43 -7.72
CA MET A 456 14.84 -0.48 -7.07
C MET A 456 15.55 -1.71 -6.52
N LYS A 457 15.20 -2.11 -5.30
CA LYS A 457 15.83 -3.27 -4.63
C LYS A 457 15.17 -4.59 -5.01
N LEU A 458 13.87 -4.58 -5.24
CA LEU A 458 13.08 -5.78 -5.50
C LEU A 458 13.40 -6.42 -6.86
N VAL A 459 13.44 -7.75 -6.88
CA VAL A 459 13.30 -8.57 -8.08
C VAL A 459 12.30 -9.68 -7.76
N GLU A 460 11.26 -9.85 -8.58
CA GLU A 460 10.38 -11.01 -8.48
C GLU A 460 10.98 -12.16 -9.29
N VAL A 461 11.26 -13.27 -8.61
CA VAL A 461 11.75 -14.53 -9.19
C VAL A 461 10.54 -15.42 -9.42
N VAL A 462 10.18 -15.57 -10.69
CA VAL A 462 8.89 -16.13 -11.11
C VAL A 462 9.09 -17.52 -11.68
N SER A 463 8.66 -18.54 -10.96
CA SER A 463 8.74 -19.93 -11.41
C SER A 463 7.48 -20.31 -12.19
N THR A 464 7.69 -20.90 -13.36
CA THR A 464 6.62 -21.57 -14.09
C THR A 464 6.39 -22.97 -13.52
N VAL A 465 5.36 -23.65 -14.01
CA VAL A 465 5.14 -25.08 -13.69
C VAL A 465 6.25 -26.01 -14.17
N ALA A 466 7.10 -25.54 -15.10
CA ALA A 466 8.20 -26.31 -15.66
C ALA A 466 9.56 -25.98 -15.03
N THR A 467 9.71 -24.80 -14.40
CA THR A 467 11.00 -24.28 -13.91
C THR A 467 11.59 -25.19 -12.84
N GLU A 468 12.85 -25.59 -13.02
CA GLU A 468 13.56 -26.44 -12.08
C GLU A 468 13.96 -25.69 -10.80
N ALA A 469 14.01 -26.41 -9.67
CA ALA A 469 14.28 -25.81 -8.36
C ALA A 469 15.69 -25.20 -8.25
N ASP A 470 16.68 -25.78 -8.94
CA ASP A 470 18.05 -25.26 -8.99
C ASP A 470 18.13 -23.94 -9.77
N VAL A 471 17.30 -23.74 -10.78
CA VAL A 471 17.20 -22.50 -11.56
C VAL A 471 16.67 -21.35 -10.69
N ALA A 472 15.58 -21.60 -9.96
CA ALA A 472 15.05 -20.62 -9.01
C ALA A 472 16.08 -20.27 -7.93
N ALA A 473 16.76 -21.27 -7.37
CA ALA A 473 17.84 -21.07 -6.40
C ALA A 473 18.99 -20.22 -7.00
N THR A 474 19.39 -20.51 -8.24
CA THR A 474 20.44 -19.77 -8.97
C THR A 474 20.08 -18.30 -9.11
N VAL A 475 18.86 -17.98 -9.57
CA VAL A 475 18.43 -16.59 -9.76
C VAL A 475 18.31 -15.85 -8.43
N ARG A 476 17.82 -16.49 -7.36
CA ARG A 476 17.78 -15.88 -6.03
C ARG A 476 19.19 -15.55 -5.52
N GLU A 477 20.14 -16.47 -5.67
CA GLU A 477 21.54 -16.23 -5.28
C GLU A 477 22.17 -15.09 -6.09
N VAL A 478 21.97 -15.08 -7.41
CA VAL A 478 22.45 -14.03 -8.30
C VAL A 478 21.84 -12.67 -7.93
N CYS A 479 20.54 -12.61 -7.62
CA CYS A 479 19.89 -11.38 -7.14
C CYS A 479 20.55 -10.87 -5.85
N ALA A 480 20.75 -11.76 -4.87
CA ALA A 480 21.37 -11.39 -3.59
C ALA A 480 22.79 -10.86 -3.79
N LYS A 481 23.62 -11.54 -4.61
CA LYS A 481 24.96 -11.10 -5.00
C LYS A 481 24.96 -9.78 -5.77
N ALA A 482 23.92 -9.54 -6.57
CA ALA A 482 23.72 -8.28 -7.26
C ALA A 482 23.28 -7.12 -6.33
N GLY A 483 23.05 -7.39 -5.05
CA GLY A 483 22.53 -6.43 -4.08
C GLY A 483 21.05 -6.13 -4.27
N LYS A 484 20.30 -7.08 -4.84
CA LYS A 484 18.85 -7.09 -4.96
C LYS A 484 18.22 -7.95 -3.86
N HIS A 485 16.94 -7.72 -3.62
CA HIS A 485 16.12 -8.50 -2.72
C HIS A 485 15.18 -9.37 -3.56
N PRO A 486 15.47 -10.67 -3.74
CA PRO A 486 14.62 -11.56 -4.49
C PRO A 486 13.42 -12.00 -3.64
N VAL A 487 12.23 -11.94 -4.24
CA VAL A 487 11.00 -12.58 -3.71
C VAL A 487 10.54 -13.64 -4.70
N SER A 488 9.94 -14.73 -4.21
CA SER A 488 9.55 -15.88 -5.03
C SER A 488 8.05 -15.91 -5.24
N CYS A 489 7.62 -16.21 -6.47
CA CYS A 489 6.21 -16.40 -6.77
C CYS A 489 5.99 -17.29 -8.01
N GLY A 490 4.76 -17.73 -8.21
CA GLY A 490 4.37 -18.47 -9.41
C GLY A 490 4.07 -17.57 -10.61
N ASP A 491 4.23 -18.11 -11.81
CA ASP A 491 3.88 -17.45 -13.07
C ASP A 491 2.37 -17.18 -13.20
N ARG A 492 2.01 -15.90 -13.31
CA ARG A 492 0.65 -15.36 -13.52
C ARG A 492 0.73 -13.86 -13.84
N ALA A 493 -0.33 -13.26 -14.37
CA ALA A 493 -0.40 -11.83 -14.59
C ALA A 493 -0.12 -11.03 -13.31
N GLY A 494 0.87 -10.13 -13.43
CA GLY A 494 1.22 -9.15 -12.42
C GLY A 494 1.91 -9.69 -11.15
N PHE A 495 2.29 -10.98 -11.13
CA PHE A 495 3.11 -11.58 -10.07
C PHE A 495 2.60 -11.28 -8.66
N ILE A 496 3.39 -10.63 -7.79
CA ILE A 496 2.94 -10.15 -6.48
C ILE A 496 2.59 -8.67 -6.57
N VAL A 497 3.55 -7.81 -6.94
CA VAL A 497 3.41 -6.35 -6.80
C VAL A 497 2.28 -5.83 -7.67
N ASN A 498 2.27 -6.15 -8.96
CA ASN A 498 1.29 -5.59 -9.88
C ASN A 498 -0.12 -6.15 -9.59
N ALA A 499 -0.20 -7.43 -9.21
CA ALA A 499 -1.44 -8.08 -8.81
C ALA A 499 -2.06 -7.47 -7.54
N LEU A 500 -1.26 -6.87 -6.66
CA LEU A 500 -1.75 -6.14 -5.48
C LEU A 500 -1.97 -4.64 -5.75
N LEU A 501 -1.05 -4.01 -6.49
CA LEU A 501 -0.99 -2.56 -6.66
C LEU A 501 -2.05 -2.05 -7.65
N PHE A 502 -2.19 -2.67 -8.81
CA PHE A 502 -3.05 -2.11 -9.86
C PHE A 502 -4.55 -2.24 -9.55
N PRO A 503 -5.06 -3.31 -8.94
CA PRO A 503 -6.43 -3.33 -8.44
C PRO A 503 -6.70 -2.19 -7.44
N TYR A 504 -5.77 -1.94 -6.50
CA TYR A 504 -5.86 -0.82 -5.57
C TYR A 504 -5.90 0.54 -6.28
N LEU A 505 -5.04 0.76 -7.27
CA LEU A 505 -5.04 2.00 -8.05
C LEU A 505 -6.33 2.14 -8.86
N ASN A 506 -6.82 1.05 -9.45
CA ASN A 506 -8.06 1.02 -10.20
C ASN A 506 -9.27 1.32 -9.31
N ASP A 507 -9.29 0.83 -8.07
CA ASP A 507 -10.34 1.13 -7.09
C ASP A 507 -10.31 2.61 -6.66
N ALA A 508 -9.14 3.24 -6.59
CA ALA A 508 -9.03 4.68 -6.40
C ALA A 508 -9.64 5.46 -7.59
N VAL A 509 -9.38 5.03 -8.83
CA VAL A 509 -10.00 5.65 -10.02
C VAL A 509 -11.53 5.48 -10.00
N LYS A 510 -12.04 4.29 -9.64
CA LYS A 510 -13.49 4.05 -9.50
C LYS A 510 -14.11 4.92 -8.41
N MET A 511 -13.39 5.14 -7.30
CA MET A 511 -13.84 6.02 -6.23
C MET A 511 -13.98 7.47 -6.69
N LEU A 512 -13.00 7.97 -7.46
CA LEU A 512 -13.05 9.30 -8.06
C LEU A 512 -14.16 9.42 -9.11
N GLU A 513 -14.30 8.42 -9.99
CA GLU A 513 -15.35 8.35 -11.02
C GLU A 513 -16.75 8.40 -10.41
N ALA A 514 -16.96 7.75 -9.26
CA ALA A 514 -18.22 7.77 -8.52
C ALA A 514 -18.44 9.05 -7.69
N HIS A 515 -17.55 10.04 -7.77
CA HIS A 515 -17.64 11.33 -7.09
C HIS A 515 -17.77 11.25 -5.56
N TYR A 516 -17.19 10.20 -4.96
CA TYR A 516 -17.15 10.09 -3.49
C TYR A 516 -16.15 11.05 -2.88
N ALA A 517 -14.99 11.25 -3.50
CA ALA A 517 -13.94 12.14 -3.03
C ALA A 517 -13.15 12.71 -4.22
N GLU A 518 -12.50 13.84 -3.99
CA GLU A 518 -11.61 14.45 -4.99
C GLU A 518 -10.26 13.73 -5.04
N ALA A 519 -9.56 13.82 -6.17
CA ALA A 519 -8.26 13.16 -6.34
C ALA A 519 -7.24 13.61 -5.27
N ALA A 520 -7.29 14.88 -4.85
CA ALA A 520 -6.41 15.43 -3.82
C ALA A 520 -6.68 14.83 -2.44
N ASP A 521 -7.95 14.64 -2.10
CA ASP A 521 -8.38 14.04 -0.84
C ASP A 521 -7.99 12.57 -0.78
N ILE A 522 -8.17 11.84 -1.88
CA ILE A 522 -7.78 10.43 -1.97
C ILE A 522 -6.26 10.29 -1.84
N ASP A 523 -5.48 11.11 -2.55
CA ASP A 523 -4.02 11.13 -2.42
C ASP A 523 -3.58 11.46 -0.99
N THR A 524 -4.22 12.45 -0.37
CA THR A 524 -3.91 12.87 1.00
C THR A 524 -4.28 11.79 2.02
N ALA A 525 -5.43 11.14 1.87
CA ALA A 525 -5.87 10.06 2.76
C ALA A 525 -4.86 8.92 2.78
N MET A 526 -4.42 8.47 1.61
CA MET A 526 -3.49 7.35 1.52
C MET A 526 -2.06 7.73 1.98
N LYS A 527 -1.61 8.96 1.72
CA LYS A 527 -0.31 9.45 2.20
C LYS A 527 -0.29 9.68 3.71
N VAL A 528 -1.29 10.35 4.26
CA VAL A 528 -1.31 10.80 5.66
C VAL A 528 -1.88 9.74 6.60
N GLY A 529 -2.92 9.03 6.17
CA GLY A 529 -3.57 7.97 6.96
C GLY A 529 -2.82 6.65 6.94
N CYS A 530 -2.36 6.23 5.77
CA CYS A 530 -1.67 4.95 5.59
C CYS A 530 -0.14 5.07 5.49
N ASN A 531 0.40 6.30 5.56
CA ASN A 531 1.83 6.58 5.45
C ASN A 531 2.47 6.01 4.16
N LEU A 532 1.69 5.99 3.07
CA LEU A 532 2.20 5.58 1.77
C LEU A 532 3.12 6.67 1.18
N PRO A 533 4.18 6.30 0.44
CA PRO A 533 5.15 7.26 -0.08
C PRO A 533 4.57 8.22 -1.12
N MET A 534 3.45 7.86 -1.75
CA MET A 534 2.81 8.59 -2.82
C MET A 534 1.30 8.30 -2.81
N GLY A 535 0.48 9.28 -3.20
CA GLY A 535 -0.95 9.05 -3.40
C GLY A 535 -1.21 8.20 -4.66
N PRO A 536 -2.34 7.48 -4.76
CA PRO A 536 -2.65 6.67 -5.93
C PRO A 536 -2.63 7.44 -7.25
N PHE A 537 -3.12 8.68 -7.31
CA PHE A 537 -3.16 9.46 -8.55
C PHE A 537 -1.80 10.04 -8.93
N GLU A 538 -1.04 10.52 -7.95
CA GLU A 538 0.38 10.84 -8.14
C GLU A 538 1.16 9.64 -8.69
N LEU A 539 0.92 8.43 -8.16
CA LEU A 539 1.60 7.21 -8.59
C LEU A 539 1.17 6.77 -9.99
N LEU A 540 -0.13 6.81 -10.30
CA LEU A 540 -0.66 6.54 -11.63
C LEU A 540 -0.01 7.45 -12.68
N ASP A 541 0.14 8.73 -12.39
CA ASP A 541 0.77 9.69 -13.30
C ASP A 541 2.29 9.50 -13.45
N VAL A 542 2.97 8.97 -12.42
CA VAL A 542 4.39 8.61 -12.48
C VAL A 542 4.61 7.37 -13.34
N VAL A 543 3.79 6.33 -13.15
CA VAL A 543 3.85 5.08 -13.91
C VAL A 543 3.44 5.32 -15.37
N GLY A 544 2.40 6.13 -15.57
CA GLY A 544 1.76 6.39 -16.85
C GLY A 544 0.43 5.65 -16.96
N LEU A 545 -0.63 6.37 -17.34
CA LEU A 545 -2.00 5.83 -17.32
C LEU A 545 -2.23 4.70 -18.33
N ASP A 546 -1.54 4.73 -19.46
CA ASP A 546 -1.56 3.67 -20.48
C ASP A 546 -0.90 2.38 -20.01
N VAL A 547 0.21 2.49 -19.28
CA VAL A 547 0.89 1.33 -18.67
C VAL A 547 -0.02 0.73 -17.60
N SER A 548 -0.60 1.58 -16.74
CA SER A 548 -1.54 1.15 -15.71
C SER A 548 -2.78 0.46 -16.30
N LEU A 549 -3.35 1.02 -17.37
CA LEU A 549 -4.48 0.43 -18.08
C LEU A 549 -4.12 -0.91 -18.72
N ALA A 550 -2.95 -1.02 -19.35
CA ALA A 550 -2.50 -2.26 -19.97
C ALA A 550 -2.38 -3.38 -18.92
N ILE A 551 -1.73 -3.10 -17.79
CA ILE A 551 -1.58 -4.07 -16.69
C ILE A 551 -2.95 -4.45 -16.12
N GLN A 552 -3.83 -3.47 -15.88
CA GLN A 552 -5.18 -3.74 -15.36
C GLN A 552 -6.00 -4.62 -16.31
N ARG A 553 -5.88 -4.41 -17.63
CA ARG A 553 -6.49 -5.27 -18.64
C ARG A 553 -5.94 -6.68 -18.59
N THR A 554 -4.62 -6.86 -18.51
CA THR A 554 -4.00 -8.19 -18.37
C THR A 554 -4.51 -8.92 -17.13
N LEU A 555 -4.57 -8.24 -15.97
CA LEU A 555 -5.13 -8.81 -14.74
C LEU A 555 -6.60 -9.21 -14.93
N TYR A 556 -7.42 -8.34 -15.52
CA TYR A 556 -8.82 -8.66 -15.78
C TYR A 556 -8.99 -9.83 -16.75
N ASP A 557 -8.17 -9.90 -17.78
CA ASP A 557 -8.25 -10.93 -18.81
C ASP A 557 -7.90 -12.32 -18.29
N GLU A 558 -6.94 -12.40 -17.37
CA GLU A 558 -6.53 -13.64 -16.75
C GLU A 558 -7.51 -14.10 -15.65
N PHE A 559 -7.83 -13.23 -14.69
CA PHE A 559 -8.62 -13.62 -13.52
C PHE A 559 -10.14 -13.56 -13.75
N ARG A 560 -10.60 -12.73 -14.70
CA ARG A 560 -12.02 -12.47 -14.98
C ARG A 560 -12.83 -12.05 -13.75
N GLU A 561 -12.15 -11.51 -12.73
CA GLU A 561 -12.77 -10.98 -11.53
C GLU A 561 -13.38 -9.61 -11.82
N ALA A 562 -14.65 -9.41 -11.48
CA ALA A 562 -15.37 -8.18 -11.84
C ALA A 562 -14.72 -6.92 -11.24
N GLY A 563 -14.19 -7.04 -10.02
CA GLY A 563 -13.44 -5.97 -9.37
C GLY A 563 -12.17 -5.56 -10.13
N PHE A 564 -11.61 -6.41 -10.99
CA PHE A 564 -10.44 -6.07 -11.80
C PHE A 564 -10.79 -5.42 -13.14
N ALA A 565 -12.07 -5.26 -13.50
CA ALA A 565 -12.42 -4.52 -14.69
C ALA A 565 -11.82 -3.10 -14.65
N PRO A 566 -11.11 -2.65 -15.70
CA PRO A 566 -10.56 -1.30 -15.74
C PRO A 566 -11.64 -0.24 -15.57
N ALA A 567 -11.33 0.79 -14.78
CA ALA A 567 -12.24 1.93 -14.60
C ALA A 567 -12.44 2.67 -15.95
N PRO A 568 -13.69 2.94 -16.38
CA PRO A 568 -13.96 3.67 -17.61
C PRO A 568 -13.25 5.04 -17.67
N LEU A 569 -13.17 5.77 -16.56
CA LEU A 569 -12.42 7.02 -16.45
C LEU A 569 -10.93 6.84 -16.84
N LEU A 570 -10.28 5.74 -16.43
CA LEU A 570 -8.88 5.48 -16.82
C LEU A 570 -8.76 5.30 -18.34
N GLU A 571 -9.69 4.55 -18.94
CA GLU A 571 -9.73 4.35 -20.39
C GLU A 571 -9.94 5.65 -21.17
N GLN A 572 -10.84 6.51 -20.67
CA GLN A 572 -11.12 7.82 -21.25
C GLN A 572 -9.88 8.73 -21.21
N LEU A 573 -9.17 8.78 -20.08
CA LEU A 573 -7.95 9.59 -19.94
C LEU A 573 -6.84 9.11 -20.88
N VAL A 574 -6.63 7.81 -20.99
CA VAL A 574 -5.66 7.22 -21.93
C VAL A 574 -6.05 7.54 -23.38
N THR A 575 -7.33 7.38 -23.73
CA THR A 575 -7.86 7.72 -25.06
C THR A 575 -7.66 9.20 -25.38
N ALA A 576 -7.80 10.08 -24.39
CA ALA A 576 -7.56 11.51 -24.51
C ALA A 576 -6.07 11.90 -24.54
N GLY A 577 -5.14 10.94 -24.49
CA GLY A 577 -3.69 11.20 -24.49
C GLY A 577 -3.16 11.80 -23.19
N ARG A 578 -3.93 11.73 -22.09
CA ARG A 578 -3.52 12.19 -20.76
C ARG A 578 -2.80 11.07 -20.03
N LEU A 579 -1.50 10.91 -20.30
CA LEU A 579 -0.73 9.76 -19.83
C LEU A 579 0.12 10.05 -18.59
N GLY A 580 -0.18 11.12 -17.86
CA GLY A 580 0.56 11.53 -16.67
C GLY A 580 1.80 12.36 -16.98
N ARG A 581 2.86 12.20 -16.19
CA ARG A 581 4.07 13.04 -16.25
C ARG A 581 4.75 13.02 -17.62
N LYS A 582 4.70 11.89 -18.34
CA LYS A 582 5.35 11.75 -19.65
C LYS A 582 4.70 12.57 -20.77
N THR A 583 3.44 12.96 -20.61
CA THR A 583 2.72 13.87 -21.53
C THR A 583 2.45 15.23 -20.89
N GLY A 584 2.98 15.48 -19.68
CA GLY A 584 2.73 16.71 -18.92
C GLY A 584 1.31 16.81 -18.34
N LYS A 585 0.44 15.81 -18.53
CA LYS A 585 -0.96 15.86 -18.11
C LYS A 585 -1.54 14.46 -17.90
N GLY A 586 -2.16 14.23 -16.76
CA GLY A 586 -2.83 12.99 -16.36
C GLY A 586 -4.04 13.29 -15.47
N PHE A 587 -4.05 12.74 -14.26
CA PHE A 587 -4.94 13.21 -13.18
C PHE A 587 -4.52 14.60 -12.70
N TRP A 588 -3.21 14.86 -12.69
CA TRP A 588 -2.63 16.16 -12.41
C TRP A 588 -2.11 16.85 -13.67
N ASP A 589 -1.99 18.17 -13.63
CA ASP A 589 -1.33 18.96 -14.67
C ASP A 589 0.13 19.24 -14.24
N TYR A 590 1.07 18.95 -15.15
CA TYR A 590 2.52 19.12 -14.95
C TYR A 590 3.11 20.16 -15.91
N GLY A 591 2.25 20.94 -16.58
CA GLY A 591 2.58 22.03 -17.51
C GLY A 591 2.60 23.40 -16.87
#